data_AF-A0A1S8TSA5-F1
#
_entry.id   AF-A0A1S8TSA5-F1
#
_cell.length_a   1.000
_cell.length_b   1.000
_cell.length_c   1.000
_cell.angle_alpha   90.00
_cell.angle_beta   90.00
_cell.angle_gamma   90.00
#
_symmetry.space_group_name_H-M   'P 1'
#
loop_
_entity.id
_entity.type
_entity.pdbx_description
1 polymer ?
#
loop_
_entity_poly.entity_id
_entity_poly.type
_entity_poly.pdbx_seq_one_letter_code
_entity_poly.pdbx_strand_id
1 'polypeptide(L)' 'MVATIILGGIILGLMALVIVKQVKKARSGESGCGCGCSSCSSANVCHGTKAQNK' A
#
# COMPACT_ATOMS: atom_id res chain seq x y z
N MET A 1 -5.82 26.32 22.14
CA MET A 1 -6.87 25.54 21.45
C MET A 1 -6.66 25.50 19.93
N VAL A 2 -6.35 26.62 19.27
CA VAL A 2 -6.07 26.63 17.82
C VAL A 2 -4.83 25.78 17.47
N ALA A 3 -3.73 25.90 18.23
CA ALA A 3 -2.50 25.13 18.00
C ALA A 3 -2.72 23.60 18.07
N THR A 4 -3.53 23.13 19.03
CA THR A 4 -3.87 21.70 19.17
C THR A 4 -4.72 21.18 18.01
N ILE A 5 -5.63 22.01 17.47
CA ILE A 5 -6.43 21.66 16.29
C ILE A 5 -5.55 21.57 15.04
N ILE A 6 -4.62 22.52 14.86
CA ILE A 6 -3.67 22.49 13.74
C ILE A 6 -2.79 21.24 13.82
N LEU A 7 -2.25 20.95 15.01
CA LEU A 7 -1.40 19.77 15.21
C LEU A 7 -2.17 18.46 14.95
N GLY A 8 -3.39 18.35 15.46
CA GLY A 8 -4.25 17.19 15.20
C GLY A 8 -4.60 17.02 13.72
N GLY A 9 -4.88 18.12 13.02
CA GLY A 9 -5.14 18.12 11.58
C GLY A 9 -3.96 17.63 10.75
N ILE A 10 -2.73 18.04 11.09
CA ILE A 10 -1.52 17.60 10.38
C ILE A 10 -1.32 16.09 10.55
N ILE A 11 -1.42 15.57 11.78
CA ILE A 11 -1.23 14.15 12.06
C ILE A 11 -2.28 13.31 11.32
N LEU A 12 -3.55 13.72 11.38
CA LEU A 12 -4.63 13.04 10.66
C LEU A 12 -4.46 13.12 9.15
N GLY A 13 -4.01 14.26 8.61
CA GLY A 13 -3.74 14.43 7.19
C GLY A 13 -2.64 13.48 6.69
N LEU A 14 -1.54 13.35 7.44
CA LEU A 14 -0.46 12.41 7.12
C LEU A 14 -0.93 10.96 7.20
N MET A 15 -1.66 10.58 8.25
CA MET A 15 -2.26 9.24 8.39
C MET A 15 -3.19 8.91 7.21
N ALA A 16 -4.09 9.83 6.86
CA ALA A 16 -5.01 9.66 5.73
C ALA A 16 -4.26 9.47 4.40
N LEU A 17 -3.19 10.25 4.18
CA LEU A 17 -2.34 10.10 2.99
C LEU A 17 -1.71 8.71 2.89
N VAL A 18 -1.14 8.21 4.00
CA VAL A 18 -0.55 6.87 4.05
C VAL A 18 -1.60 5.80 3.77
N ILE A 19 -2.77 5.88 4.41
CA ILE A 19 -3.86 4.91 4.20
C ILE A 19 -4.34 4.93 2.74
N VAL A 20 -4.56 6.11 2.15
CA VAL A 20 -4.97 6.23 0.74
C VAL A 20 -3.91 5.66 -0.19
N LYS A 21 -2.63 5.90 0.08
CA LYS A 21 -1.52 5.32 -0.70
C LYS A 21 -1.51 3.80 -0.59
N GLN A 22 -1.70 3.25 0.61
CA GLN A 22 -1.73 1.80 0.84
C GLN A 22 -2.96 1.15 0.19
N VAL A 23 -4.14 1.76 0.29
CA VAL A 23 -5.37 1.28 -0.35
C VAL A 23 -5.24 1.35 -1.88
N LYS A 24 -4.69 2.44 -2.41
CA LYS A 24 -4.42 2.57 -3.85
C LYS A 24 -3.42 1.50 -4.31
N LYS A 25 -2.35 1.28 -3.56
CA LYS A 25 -1.34 0.25 -3.83
C LYS A 25 -1.93 -1.16 -3.81
N ALA A 26 -2.77 -1.46 -2.81
CA ALA A 26 -3.49 -2.72 -2.70
C ALA A 26 -4.50 -2.91 -3.84
N ARG A 27 -5.22 -1.85 -4.23
CA ARG A 27 -6.19 -1.90 -5.34
C ARG A 27 -5.52 -1.99 -6.71
N SER A 28 -4.32 -1.43 -6.85
CA SER A 28 -3.46 -1.57 -8.04
C SER A 28 -2.84 -2.97 -8.16
N GLY A 29 -3.14 -3.91 -7.25
CA GLY A 29 -2.65 -5.28 -7.31
C GLY A 29 -1.24 -5.46 -6.77
N GLU A 30 -0.66 -4.42 -6.16
CA GLU A 30 0.66 -4.47 -5.52
C GLU A 30 0.58 -4.89 -4.04
N SER A 31 -0.46 -5.66 -3.71
CA SER A 31 -0.63 -6.43 -2.48
C SER A 31 0.08 -7.79 -2.60
N GLY A 32 1.36 -7.75 -2.95
CA GLY A 32 2.23 -8.92 -3.03
C GLY A 32 3.26 -8.92 -1.90
N CYS A 33 3.75 -10.11 -1.54
CA CYS A 33 4.89 -10.32 -0.66
C CYS A 33 6.00 -9.30 -0.98
N GLY A 34 6.58 -8.63 0.03
CA GLY A 34 7.56 -7.55 -0.16
C GLY A 34 8.83 -7.97 -0.94
N CYS A 35 8.99 -9.26 -1.21
CA CYS A 35 9.91 -9.82 -2.18
C CYS A 35 9.24 -9.71 -3.56
N GLY A 36 9.59 -8.72 -4.38
CA GLY A 36 8.99 -8.51 -5.71
C GLY A 36 8.81 -9.83 -6.48
N CYS A 37 7.56 -10.20 -6.76
CA CYS A 37 7.21 -11.51 -7.34
C CYS A 37 7.84 -11.77 -8.72
N SER A 38 8.37 -10.75 -9.39
CA SER A 38 9.04 -10.84 -10.69
C SER A 38 10.38 -11.58 -10.65
N SER A 39 11.00 -11.79 -9.48
CA SER A 39 12.21 -12.62 -9.31
C SER A 39 12.08 -13.68 -8.22
N CYS A 40 10.86 -14.00 -7.79
CA CYS A 40 10.63 -15.02 -6.78
C CYS A 40 10.72 -16.43 -7.41
N SER A 41 11.72 -17.23 -7.05
CA SER A 41 11.86 -18.63 -7.53
C SER A 41 10.65 -19.52 -7.20
N SER A 42 9.83 -19.13 -6.22
CA SER A 42 8.60 -19.82 -5.82
C SER A 42 7.33 -19.22 -6.45
N ALA A 43 7.44 -18.33 -7.45
CA ALA A 43 6.28 -17.71 -8.11
C ALA A 43 5.30 -18.73 -8.72
N ASN A 44 5.80 -19.91 -9.14
CA ASN A 44 4.99 -20.97 -9.74
C ASN A 44 4.03 -21.67 -8.73
N VAL A 45 4.29 -21.59 -7.43
CA VAL A 45 3.41 -22.15 -6.39
C VAL A 45 2.49 -21.12 -5.73
N CYS A 46 2.62 -19.84 -6.12
CA CYS A 46 1.77 -18.78 -5.59
C CYS A 46 0.35 -18.88 -6.17
N HIS A 47 -0.59 -19.36 -5.34
CA HIS A 47 -2.01 -19.29 -5.61
C HIS A 47 -2.49 -17.84 -5.66
N GLY A 48 -3.13 -17.44 -6.77
CA GLY A 48 -3.77 -16.13 -6.92
C GLY A 48 -3.05 -15.13 -7.83
N THR A 49 -1.91 -15.49 -8.43
CA THR A 49 -1.22 -14.65 -9.42
C THR A 49 -2.00 -14.64 -10.74
N LYS A 50 -3.05 -13.82 -10.81
CA LYS A 50 -3.46 -13.24 -12.10
C LYS A 50 -2.39 -12.19 -12.41
N ALA A 51 -1.62 -12.43 -13.46
CA ALA A 51 -0.60 -11.58 -14.06
C ALA A 51 -0.49 -10.14 -13.49
N GLN A 52 0.70 -9.82 -12.99
CA GLN A 52 1.31 -8.48 -13.14
C GLN A 52 0.88 -7.91 -14.50
N ASN A 53 0.01 -6.90 -14.50
CA ASN A 53 -0.34 -6.19 -15.72
C ASN A 53 -0.08 -4.69 -15.53
N LYS A 54 1.02 -4.29 -16.20
CA LYS A 54 1.40 -2.97 -16.69
C LYS A 54 2.16 -2.03 -15.76
#